data_AF-A0A085WH14-F1
#
_entry.id   AF-A0A085WH14-F1
#
_cell.length_a   1.000
_cell.length_b   1.000
_cell.length_c   1.000
_cell.angle_alpha   90.00
_cell.angle_beta   90.00
_cell.angle_gamma   90.00
#
_symmetry.space_group_name_H-M   'P 1'
#
loop_
_entity.id
_entity.type
_entity.pdbx_description
1 polymer ?
#
loop_
_entity_poly.entity_id
_entity_poly.type
_entity_poly.pdbx_seq_one_letter_code
_entity_poly.pdbx_strand_id
1 'polypeptide(L)'
;MNRLALSTTLGLALVGCAHSAVPVAQSLHQEEEKCALVRMVLSEPLPAQELAAFAGDGTEPPVPVTVFVRKPEEGLLERFFVGDSPECGDTQFRVVRQLGRQGLVVYLQETPNGYAYDARRSGPEGLSMSEVTQGVVRRNPEGGWASASD
;
A
#
# COMPACT_ATOMS: atom_id res chain seq x y z
N MET A 1 12.40 7.30 -71.85
CA MET A 1 11.18 6.72 -71.23
C MET A 1 11.52 5.26 -70.94
N ASN A 2 11.58 4.67 -69.75
CA ASN A 2 11.20 5.03 -68.38
C ASN A 2 12.21 4.40 -67.42
N ARG A 3 12.55 5.10 -66.34
CA ARG A 3 13.32 4.57 -65.20
C ARG A 3 12.35 3.80 -64.30
N LEU A 4 12.63 2.53 -64.00
CA LEU A 4 11.93 1.78 -62.96
C LEU A 4 12.75 1.87 -61.67
N ALA A 5 12.22 2.64 -60.72
CA ALA A 5 12.76 2.80 -59.39
C ALA A 5 12.43 1.57 -58.54
N LEU A 6 13.44 0.98 -57.90
CA LEU A 6 13.27 -0.02 -56.86
C LEU A 6 12.83 0.67 -55.57
N SER A 7 11.56 0.48 -55.20
CA SER A 7 11.02 0.91 -53.91
C SER A 7 11.45 -0.09 -52.83
N THR A 8 12.52 0.24 -52.10
CA THR A 8 12.88 -0.44 -50.85
C THR A 8 11.87 -0.07 -49.77
N THR A 9 11.04 -1.03 -49.38
CA THR A 9 10.09 -0.92 -48.27
C THR A 9 10.84 -0.68 -46.96
N LEU A 10 10.55 0.46 -46.31
CA LEU A 10 11.03 0.81 -44.98
C LEU A 10 10.53 -0.22 -43.95
N GLY A 11 11.46 -0.95 -43.33
CA GLY A 11 11.21 -1.68 -42.09
C GLY A 11 11.10 -0.70 -40.93
N LEU A 12 9.90 -0.26 -40.60
CA LEU A 12 9.60 0.38 -39.32
C LEU A 12 9.55 -0.69 -38.23
N ALA A 13 10.73 -1.05 -37.71
CA ALA A 13 10.84 -1.76 -36.45
C ALA A 13 10.39 -0.80 -35.33
N LEU A 14 9.10 -0.86 -35.01
CA LEU A 14 8.56 -0.31 -33.77
C LEU A 14 9.16 -1.10 -32.60
N VAL A 15 10.33 -0.66 -32.12
CA VAL A 15 10.80 -0.95 -30.77
C VAL A 15 9.89 -0.18 -29.81
N GLY A 16 8.67 -0.66 -29.64
CA GLY A 16 7.79 -0.22 -28.57
C GLY A 16 8.39 -0.71 -27.27
N CYS A 17 8.69 0.21 -26.35
CA CYS A 17 9.14 -0.10 -25.01
C CYS A 17 8.22 -1.17 -24.41
N ALA A 18 8.75 -2.39 -24.22
CA ALA A 18 8.06 -3.44 -23.50
C ALA A 18 7.91 -3.01 -22.04
N HIS A 19 6.88 -2.21 -21.76
CA HIS A 19 6.36 -2.13 -20.40
C HIS A 19 5.78 -3.50 -20.11
N SER A 20 6.49 -4.26 -19.28
CA SER A 20 6.02 -5.53 -18.72
C SER A 20 4.66 -5.28 -18.06
N ALA A 21 3.58 -5.50 -18.81
CA ALA A 21 2.23 -5.42 -18.28
C ALA A 21 2.09 -6.57 -17.28
N VAL A 22 2.17 -6.26 -15.99
CA VAL A 22 1.82 -7.22 -14.95
C VAL A 22 0.36 -7.63 -15.22
N PRO A 23 0.07 -8.93 -15.36
CA PRO A 23 -1.29 -9.41 -15.57
C PRO A 23 -2.24 -8.85 -14.52
N VAL A 24 -3.37 -8.27 -14.96
CA VAL A 24 -4.36 -7.62 -14.08
C VAL A 24 -4.84 -8.55 -12.96
N ALA A 25 -5.02 -9.86 -13.23
CA ALA A 25 -5.39 -10.82 -12.20
C ALA A 25 -4.32 -10.98 -11.10
N GLN A 26 -3.05 -10.89 -11.46
CA GLN A 26 -1.95 -10.93 -10.49
C GLN A 26 -1.89 -9.64 -9.67
N SER A 27 -2.16 -8.48 -10.28
CA SER A 27 -2.20 -7.21 -9.53
C SER A 27 -3.38 -7.16 -8.56
N LEU A 28 -4.56 -7.62 -8.98
CA LEU A 28 -5.75 -7.67 -8.11
C LEU A 28 -5.54 -8.62 -6.93
N HIS A 29 -5.00 -9.82 -7.16
CA HIS A 29 -4.69 -10.75 -6.08
C HIS A 29 -3.67 -10.15 -5.09
N GLN A 30 -2.64 -9.47 -5.60
CA GLN A 30 -1.68 -8.76 -4.73
C GLN A 30 -2.36 -7.64 -3.93
N GLU A 31 -3.30 -6.89 -4.51
CA GLU A 31 -4.05 -5.87 -3.78
C GLU A 31 -4.99 -6.46 -2.71
N GLU A 32 -5.62 -7.59 -2.99
CA GLU A 32 -6.42 -8.34 -2.00
C GLU A 32 -5.57 -8.78 -0.82
N GLU A 33 -4.38 -9.35 -1.07
CA GLU A 33 -3.45 -9.77 0.00
C GLU A 33 -2.96 -8.58 0.82
N LYS A 34 -2.66 -7.46 0.18
CA LYS A 34 -2.31 -6.19 0.84
C LYS A 34 -3.46 -5.69 1.69
N CYS A 35 -4.70 -5.80 1.22
CA CYS A 35 -5.85 -5.37 1.99
C CYS A 35 -6.11 -6.28 3.19
N ALA A 36 -5.91 -7.59 3.04
CA ALA A 36 -5.99 -8.53 4.16
C ALA A 36 -4.96 -8.19 5.26
N LEU A 37 -3.73 -7.82 4.88
CA LEU A 37 -2.72 -7.34 5.83
C LEU A 37 -3.18 -6.09 6.59
N VAL A 38 -3.68 -5.10 5.86
CA VAL A 38 -4.15 -3.84 6.46
C VAL A 38 -5.32 -4.08 7.39
N ARG A 39 -6.30 -4.92 7.01
CA ARG A 39 -7.42 -5.30 7.89
C ARG A 39 -6.92 -5.97 9.16
N MET A 40 -5.95 -6.87 9.06
CA MET A 40 -5.35 -7.50 10.25
C MET A 40 -4.69 -6.44 11.14
N VAL A 41 -3.81 -5.60 10.60
CA VAL A 41 -3.17 -4.52 11.38
C VAL A 41 -4.20 -3.61 12.04
N LEU A 42 -5.24 -3.19 11.33
CA LEU A 42 -6.26 -2.28 11.88
C LEU A 42 -7.20 -2.96 12.90
N SER A 43 -7.23 -4.30 12.95
CA SER A 43 -7.96 -5.05 13.96
C SER A 43 -7.17 -5.24 15.27
N GLU A 44 -5.88 -4.93 15.27
CA GLU A 44 -5.04 -5.02 16.45
C GLU A 44 -5.45 -3.99 17.51
N PRO A 45 -5.22 -4.25 18.81
CA PRO A 45 -5.78 -3.42 19.88
C PRO A 45 -5.44 -1.94 19.79
N LEU A 46 -4.19 -1.57 19.50
CA LEU A 46 -3.78 -0.16 19.41
C LEU A 46 -4.34 0.53 18.15
N PRO A 47 -4.15 0.00 16.93
CA PRO A 47 -4.77 0.57 15.73
C PRO A 47 -6.30 0.67 15.80
N ALA A 48 -6.98 -0.34 16.36
CA ALA A 48 -8.44 -0.33 16.52
C ALA A 48 -8.91 0.77 17.49
N GLN A 49 -8.17 0.99 18.58
CA GLN A 49 -8.43 2.11 19.50
C GLN A 49 -8.25 3.46 18.81
N GLU A 50 -7.21 3.61 17.99
CA GLU A 50 -6.99 4.85 17.22
C GLU A 50 -8.12 5.11 16.23
N LEU A 51 -8.58 4.09 15.50
CA LEU A 51 -9.74 4.18 14.61
C LEU A 51 -11.02 4.59 15.36
N ALA A 52 -11.28 3.98 16.51
CA ALA A 52 -12.44 4.32 17.32
C ALA A 52 -12.40 5.77 17.85
N ALA A 53 -11.21 6.25 18.19
CA ALA A 53 -11.02 7.59 18.73
C ALA A 53 -11.35 8.70 17.69
N PHE A 54 -11.25 8.43 16.38
CA PHE A 54 -11.65 9.39 15.34
C PHE A 54 -13.14 9.78 15.41
N ALA A 55 -14.00 8.85 15.84
CA ALA A 55 -15.42 9.15 16.05
C ALA A 55 -15.61 10.20 17.17
N GLY A 56 -14.76 10.17 18.20
CA GLY A 56 -14.76 11.16 19.28
C GLY A 56 -14.31 12.56 18.84
N ASP A 57 -13.52 12.65 17.77
CA ASP A 57 -13.03 13.91 17.20
C ASP A 57 -13.96 14.50 16.13
N GLY A 58 -15.14 13.90 15.93
CA GLY A 58 -16.09 14.32 14.90
C GLY A 58 -15.67 13.94 13.47
N THR A 59 -14.69 13.05 13.30
CA THR A 59 -14.38 12.47 11.99
C THR A 59 -15.37 11.34 11.70
N GLU A 60 -16.23 11.56 10.71
CA GLU A 60 -17.18 10.53 10.29
C GLU A 60 -16.45 9.37 9.58
N PRO A 61 -16.84 8.12 9.87
CA PRO A 61 -16.32 6.98 9.13
C PRO A 61 -16.80 6.98 7.66
N PRO A 62 -16.05 6.36 6.74
CA PRO A 62 -14.81 5.62 6.99
C PRO A 62 -13.58 6.54 7.12
N VAL A 63 -12.78 6.28 8.15
CA VAL A 63 -11.54 7.00 8.44
C VAL A 63 -10.55 6.80 7.29
N PRO A 64 -9.97 7.87 6.71
CA PRO A 64 -8.97 7.72 5.67
C PRO A 64 -7.66 7.17 6.26
N VAL A 65 -7.10 6.16 5.60
CA VAL A 65 -5.87 5.48 5.99
C VAL A 65 -4.87 5.56 4.85
N THR A 66 -3.63 5.99 5.11
CA THR A 66 -2.53 5.84 4.16
C THR A 66 -1.51 4.85 4.71
N VAL A 67 -1.02 3.95 3.86
CA VAL A 67 -0.11 2.88 4.26
C VAL A 67 1.23 3.05 3.55
N PHE A 68 2.30 3.07 4.32
CA PHE A 68 3.67 3.17 3.82
C PHE A 68 4.51 1.96 4.23
N VAL A 69 5.45 1.57 3.37
CA VAL A 69 6.54 0.66 3.71
C VAL A 69 7.78 1.50 4.01
N ARG A 70 8.34 1.32 5.20
CA ARG A 70 9.63 1.87 5.62
C ARG A 70 10.75 1.02 5.05
N LYS A 71 11.67 1.67 4.36
CA LYS A 71 12.93 1.10 3.90
C LYS A 71 14.08 1.83 4.62
N PRO A 72 14.40 1.44 5.86
CA PRO A 72 15.37 2.17 6.68
C PRO A 72 16.75 2.23 6.03
N GLU A 73 17.19 1.12 5.42
CA GLU A 73 18.47 1.03 4.69
C GLU A 73 18.56 2.00 3.50
N GLU A 74 17.43 2.35 2.89
CA GLU A 74 17.34 3.28 1.76
C GLU A 74 16.97 4.70 2.20
N GLY A 75 16.54 4.89 3.46
CA GLY A 75 16.02 6.17 3.96
C GLY A 75 14.71 6.60 3.30
N LEU A 76 13.88 5.65 2.86
CA LEU A 76 12.67 5.92 2.06
C LEU A 76 11.37 5.42 2.71
N LEU A 77 10.28 6.13 2.38
CA LEU A 77 8.90 5.69 2.58
C LEU A 77 8.25 5.43 1.22
N GLU A 78 7.87 4.20 0.96
CA GLU A 78 7.16 3.81 -0.25
C GLU A 78 5.68 3.64 0.03
N ARG A 79 4.82 4.05 -0.91
CA ARG A 79 3.39 3.78 -0.78
C ARG A 79 3.14 2.28 -0.94
N PHE A 80 2.41 1.69 0.01
CA PHE A 80 2.12 0.26 -0.04
C PHE A 80 1.15 -0.10 -1.17
N PHE A 81 0.20 0.78 -1.47
CA PHE A 81 -0.70 0.68 -2.61
C PHE A 81 -0.24 1.62 -3.73
N VAL A 82 -0.14 1.08 -4.94
CA VAL A 82 0.37 1.81 -6.12
C VAL A 82 -0.78 2.49 -6.87
N GLY A 83 -1.98 1.89 -6.86
CA GLY A 83 -3.17 2.42 -7.52
C GLY A 83 -3.63 3.77 -6.95
N ASP A 84 -4.21 4.60 -7.83
CA ASP A 84 -4.76 5.91 -7.45
C ASP A 84 -6.02 5.78 -6.57
N SER A 85 -6.75 4.69 -6.73
CA SER A 85 -7.96 4.35 -5.98
C SER A 85 -7.88 2.91 -5.47
N PRO A 86 -7.14 2.65 -4.36
CA PRO A 86 -7.04 1.31 -3.80
C PRO A 86 -8.42 0.82 -3.34
N GLU A 87 -8.84 -0.35 -3.80
CA GLU A 87 -10.08 -1.00 -3.35
C GLU A 87 -9.86 -1.72 -2.01
N CYS A 88 -9.43 -0.98 -0.98
CA CYS A 88 -9.24 -1.51 0.36
C CYS A 88 -9.92 -0.64 1.41
N GLY A 89 -10.94 -1.18 2.06
CA GLY A 89 -11.69 -0.49 3.10
C GLY A 89 -12.99 -1.20 3.45
N ASP A 90 -13.68 -0.67 4.45
CA ASP A 90 -15.01 -1.08 4.87
C ASP A 90 -15.75 0.12 5.51
N THR A 91 -16.72 -0.17 6.38
CA THR A 91 -17.50 0.85 7.07
C THR A 91 -16.69 1.64 8.09
N GLN A 92 -15.51 1.18 8.52
CA GLN A 92 -14.70 1.85 9.53
C GLN A 92 -13.54 2.63 8.93
N PHE A 93 -12.91 2.10 7.88
CA PHE A 93 -11.74 2.72 7.26
C PHE A 93 -11.77 2.63 5.74
N ARG A 94 -11.02 3.51 5.08
CA ARG A 94 -10.74 3.42 3.65
C ARG A 94 -9.29 3.78 3.37
N VAL A 95 -8.60 2.96 2.58
CA VAL A 95 -7.24 3.26 2.14
C VAL A 95 -7.28 4.35 1.08
N VAL A 96 -6.44 5.37 1.25
CA VAL A 96 -6.31 6.49 0.34
C VAL A 96 -4.83 6.72 -0.01
N ARG A 97 -4.58 7.09 -1.27
CA ARG A 97 -3.22 7.38 -1.78
C ARG A 97 -2.61 8.64 -1.17
N GLN A 98 -3.44 9.64 -0.89
CA GLN A 98 -3.05 10.90 -0.29
C GLN A 98 -3.94 11.15 0.92
N LEU A 99 -3.29 11.34 2.06
CA LEU A 99 -3.97 11.75 3.27
C LEU A 99 -4.23 13.26 3.21
N GLY A 100 -5.44 13.66 3.59
CA GLY A 100 -5.78 15.06 3.80
C GLY A 100 -5.19 15.57 5.12
N ARG A 101 -6.01 16.25 5.92
CA ARG A 101 -5.56 16.84 7.20
C ARG A 101 -5.74 15.91 8.41
N GLN A 102 -6.63 14.93 8.30
CA GLN A 102 -6.96 14.02 9.38
C GLN A 102 -7.09 12.61 8.81
N GLY A 103 -6.53 11.64 9.53
CA GLY A 103 -6.62 10.23 9.21
C GLY A 103 -5.52 9.44 9.89
N LEU A 104 -5.46 8.15 9.59
CA LEU A 104 -4.48 7.25 10.14
C LEU A 104 -3.36 7.01 9.12
N VAL A 105 -2.11 7.01 9.59
CA VAL A 105 -0.96 6.57 8.82
C VAL A 105 -0.49 5.26 9.42
N VAL A 106 -0.44 4.22 8.59
CA VAL A 106 0.14 2.93 8.94
C VAL A 106 1.50 2.82 8.28
N TYR A 107 2.52 2.55 9.08
CA TYR A 107 3.85 2.24 8.62
C TYR A 107 4.10 0.75 8.80
N LEU A 108 4.62 0.12 7.75
CA LEU A 108 5.01 -1.27 7.71
C LEU A 108 6.52 -1.34 7.52
N GLN A 109 7.19 -2.25 8.21
CA GLN A 109 8.59 -2.57 7.95
C GLN A 109 8.71 -4.06 7.74
N GLU A 110 9.30 -4.46 6.62
CA GLU A 110 9.50 -5.87 6.30
C GLU A 110 10.37 -6.55 7.36
N THR A 111 9.96 -7.75 7.73
CA THR A 111 10.70 -8.68 8.59
C THR A 111 10.80 -10.02 7.86
N PRO A 112 11.68 -10.95 8.28
CA PRO A 112 11.84 -12.23 7.58
C PRO A 112 10.55 -13.02 7.36
N ASN A 113 9.54 -12.84 8.23
CA ASN A 113 8.31 -13.64 8.23
C ASN A 113 7.02 -12.78 8.19
N GLY A 114 7.09 -11.49 7.87
CA GLY A 114 5.94 -10.60 7.87
C GLY A 114 6.30 -9.13 8.02
N TYR A 115 5.52 -8.37 8.79
CA TYR A 115 5.72 -6.93 8.95
C TYR A 115 5.67 -6.52 10.43
N ALA A 116 6.65 -5.73 10.84
CA ALA A 116 6.51 -4.85 11.99
C ALA A 116 5.62 -3.66 11.58
N TYR A 117 4.74 -3.20 12.47
CA TYR A 117 3.82 -2.10 12.16
C TYR A 117 3.81 -1.00 13.22
N ASP A 118 3.44 0.20 12.79
CA ASP A 118 3.16 1.38 13.60
C ASP A 118 1.97 2.12 12.97
N ALA A 119 0.85 2.23 13.68
CA ALA A 119 -0.32 2.97 13.22
C ALA A 119 -0.54 4.20 14.10
N ARG A 120 -0.58 5.37 13.48
CA ARG A 120 -0.68 6.64 14.21
C ARG A 120 -1.51 7.66 13.46
N ARG A 121 -2.10 8.57 14.21
CA ARG A 121 -2.82 9.73 13.66
C ARG A 121 -1.87 10.60 12.84
N SER A 122 -2.39 11.19 11.78
CA SER A 122 -1.68 12.21 11.03
C SER A 122 -1.47 13.45 11.90
N GLY A 123 -0.20 13.81 12.13
CA GLY A 123 0.19 14.98 12.89
C GLY A 123 0.85 16.07 12.02
N PRO A 124 1.00 17.30 12.55
CA PRO A 124 1.72 18.39 11.89
C PRO A 124 3.20 18.07 11.62
N GLU A 125 3.78 17.14 12.37
CA GLU A 125 5.14 16.63 12.20
C GLU A 125 5.37 15.85 10.89
N GLY A 126 4.32 15.59 10.10
CA GLY A 126 4.44 14.94 8.79
C GLY A 126 4.64 13.43 8.87
N LEU A 127 5.16 12.82 7.79
CA LEU A 127 5.44 11.40 7.74
C LEU A 127 6.72 11.06 8.52
N SER A 128 6.72 9.95 9.24
CA SER A 128 7.79 9.57 10.18
C SER A 128 8.51 8.29 9.78
N MET A 129 9.85 8.34 9.87
CA MET A 129 10.76 7.19 9.78
C MET A 129 11.09 6.56 11.15
N SER A 130 10.41 6.99 12.23
CA SER A 130 10.65 6.49 13.60
C SER A 130 10.54 4.97 13.68
N GLU A 131 11.46 4.30 14.38
CA GLU A 131 11.48 2.82 14.52
C GLU A 131 10.57 2.28 15.62
N VAL A 132 9.80 3.14 16.31
CA VAL A 132 8.83 2.70 17.31
C VAL A 132 7.80 1.80 16.65
N THR A 133 7.83 0.52 17.03
CA THR A 133 6.96 -0.53 16.50
C THR A 133 5.90 -0.85 17.56
N GLN A 134 4.64 -0.90 17.15
CA GLN A 134 3.51 -1.23 18.01
C GLN A 134 3.23 -2.73 18.08
N GLY A 135 3.57 -3.47 17.02
CA GLY A 135 3.40 -4.92 16.97
C GLY A 135 3.98 -5.52 15.70
N VAL A 136 3.82 -6.83 15.55
CA VAL A 136 4.27 -7.60 14.40
C VAL A 136 3.12 -8.46 13.89
N VAL A 137 2.96 -8.55 12.58
CA VAL A 137 2.04 -9.46 11.90
C VAL A 137 2.82 -10.42 11.01
N ARG A 138 2.45 -11.69 11.00
CA ARG A 138 3.11 -12.75 10.22
C ARG A 138 2.10 -13.52 9.38
N ARG A 139 2.58 -14.21 8.36
CA ARG A 139 1.73 -15.19 7.68
C ARG A 139 1.50 -16.41 8.57
N ASN A 140 0.25 -16.84 8.67
CA ASN A 140 -0.13 -18.07 9.34
C ASN A 140 0.06 -19.29 8.40
N PRO A 141 -0.02 -20.53 8.90
CA PRO A 141 0.13 -21.74 8.07
C PRO A 141 -0.92 -21.86 6.96
N GLU A 142 -2.09 -21.24 7.11
CA GLU A 142 -3.14 -21.20 6.09
C GLU A 142 -2.90 -20.13 5.00
N GLY A 143 -1.83 -19.33 5.09
CA GLY A 143 -1.46 -18.29 4.14
C GLY A 143 -2.08 -16.90 4.39
N GLY A 144 -2.91 -16.76 5.42
CA GLY A 144 -3.47 -15.50 5.90
C GLY A 144 -2.53 -14.71 6.81
N TRP A 145 -2.93 -13.51 7.21
CA TRP A 145 -2.18 -12.67 8.16
C TRP A 145 -2.71 -12.85 9.57
N ALA A 146 -1.80 -12.94 10.55
CA ALA A 146 -2.12 -13.02 11.96
C ALA A 146 -1.16 -12.14 12.77
N SER A 147 -1.64 -11.65 13.92
CA SER A 147 -0.75 -11.04 14.91
C SER A 147 0.28 -12.06 15.39
N ALA A 148 1.52 -11.62 15.49
CA ALA A 148 2.58 -12.33 16.18
C ALA A 148 2.63 -11.80 17.62
N SER A 149 1.57 -12.04 18.38
CA SER A 149 1.62 -11.95 19.84
C SER A 149 2.49 -13.09 20.35
N ASP A 150 3.49 -12.78 21.18
CA ASP A 150 4.22 -13.79 21.95
C ASP A 150 3.34 -14.42 23.04
#